data_AF-A0AB38UT57-F1
#
_entry.id   AF-A0AB38UT57-F1
#
_cell.length_a   1.000
_cell.length_b   1.000
_cell.length_c   1.000
_cell.angle_alpha   90.00
_cell.angle_beta   90.00
_cell.angle_gamma   90.00
#
_symmetry.space_group_name_H-M   'P 1'
#
loop_
_entity.id
_entity.type
_entity.pdbx_description
1 polymer ?
#
loop_
_entity_poly.entity_id
_entity_poly.type
_entity_poly.pdbx_seq_one_letter_code
_entity_poly.pdbx_strand_id
1 'polypeptide(L)' 'MLVGVVPMGVDADSAAFAAALAAVGAAYVSTAAEHSAARGMFSDAQSVAAGITVASEAMRAAALAQ' A
#
# COMPACT_ATOMS: atom_id res chain seq x y z
N MET A 1 -13.94 -12.19 5.82
CA MET A 1 -13.64 -11.28 6.94
C MET A 1 -12.40 -11.83 7.65
N LEU A 2 -11.30 -11.08 7.76
CA LEU A 2 -10.01 -11.60 8.28
C LEU A 2 -9.78 -11.32 9.77
N VAL A 3 -10.50 -10.38 10.38
CA VAL A 3 -10.26 -9.90 11.76
C VAL A 3 -11.45 -10.17 12.71
N GLY A 4 -12.45 -10.93 12.24
CA GLY A 4 -13.66 -11.26 13.00
C GLY A 4 -14.02 -12.74 12.87
N VAL A 5 -13.02 -13.59 13.02
CA VAL A 5 -13.17 -15.05 12.87
C VAL A 5 -13.85 -15.60 14.13
N VAL A 6 -14.89 -16.40 13.94
CA VAL A 6 -15.60 -17.09 15.01
C VAL A 6 -15.14 -18.56 15.03
N PRO A 7 -14.98 -19.19 16.21
CA PRO A 7 -14.70 -20.62 16.30
C PRO A 7 -15.73 -21.46 15.57
N MET A 8 -15.28 -22.51 14.87
CA MET A 8 -16.16 -23.45 14.15
C MET A 8 -16.88 -24.43 15.09
N GLY A 9 -16.37 -24.57 16.32
CA GLY A 9 -16.88 -25.43 17.37
C GLY A 9 -16.51 -24.89 18.76
N VAL A 10 -16.98 -25.59 19.80
CA VAL A 10 -16.77 -25.21 21.21
C VAL A 10 -15.47 -25.83 21.77
N ASP A 11 -14.78 -26.64 20.97
CA ASP A 11 -13.51 -27.25 21.32
C ASP A 11 -12.34 -26.24 21.30
N ALA A 12 -11.27 -26.58 22.02
CA ALA A 12 -10.11 -25.72 22.16
C ALA A 12 -9.37 -25.48 20.82
N ASP A 13 -9.37 -26.46 19.91
CA ASP A 13 -8.69 -26.35 18.63
C ASP A 13 -9.40 -25.33 17.72
N SER A 14 -10.74 -25.35 17.70
CA SER A 14 -11.57 -24.35 17.02
C SER A 14 -11.29 -22.92 17.52
N ALA A 15 -11.13 -22.75 18.83
CA ALA A 15 -10.79 -21.45 19.43
C ALA A 15 -9.36 -21.00 19.07
N ALA A 16 -8.38 -21.91 19.14
CA ALA A 16 -6.99 -21.64 18.79
C ALA A 16 -6.83 -21.27 17.31
N PHE A 17 -7.51 -21.98 16.42
CA PHE A 17 -7.53 -21.68 14.99
C PHE A 17 -8.14 -20.30 14.70
N ALA A 18 -9.28 -19.98 15.34
CA ALA A 18 -9.92 -18.67 15.16
C ALA A 18 -9.01 -17.52 15.61
N ALA A 19 -8.32 -17.68 16.74
CA ALA A 19 -7.35 -16.70 17.23
C ALA A 19 -6.15 -16.53 16.28
N ALA A 20 -5.59 -17.64 15.80
CA ALA A 20 -4.47 -17.62 14.85
C ALA A 20 -4.86 -16.95 13.53
N LEU A 21 -6.04 -17.27 12.98
CA LEU A 21 -6.53 -16.68 11.75
C LEU A 21 -6.80 -15.18 11.90
N ALA A 22 -7.38 -14.75 13.02
CA ALA A 22 -7.57 -13.33 13.32
C ALA A 22 -6.24 -12.57 13.41
N ALA A 23 -5.23 -13.15 14.07
CA ALA A 23 -3.90 -12.54 14.18
C ALA A 23 -3.19 -12.43 12.82
N VAL A 24 -3.19 -13.51 12.02
CA VAL A 24 -2.61 -13.49 10.67
C VAL A 24 -3.40 -12.54 9.76
N GLY A 25 -4.72 -12.50 9.89
CA GLY A 25 -5.59 -11.59 9.17
C GLY A 25 -5.28 -10.12 9.45
N ALA A 26 -5.06 -9.77 10.73
CA ALA A 26 -4.65 -8.43 11.12
C ALA A 26 -3.27 -8.07 10.56
N ALA A 27 -2.30 -9.00 10.63
CA ALA A 27 -0.97 -8.80 10.04
C ALA A 27 -1.05 -8.57 8.52
N TYR A 28 -1.85 -9.37 7.80
CA TYR A 28 -2.06 -9.20 6.36
C TYR A 28 -2.63 -7.83 6.02
N VAL A 29 -3.64 -7.36 6.77
CA VAL A 29 -4.23 -6.03 6.54
C VAL A 29 -3.21 -4.92 6.77
N SER A 30 -2.39 -5.02 7.82
CA SER A 30 -1.30 -4.06 8.07
C SER A 30 -0.31 -4.01 6.92
N THR A 31 0.19 -5.18 6.48
CA THR A 31 1.14 -5.26 5.37
C THR A 31 0.53 -4.76 4.05
N ALA A 32 -0.74 -5.06 3.78
CA ALA A 32 -1.44 -4.55 2.60
C ALA A 32 -1.57 -3.02 2.64
N ALA A 33 -1.85 -2.45 3.81
CA ALA A 33 -1.89 -1.00 4.00
C ALA A 33 -0.51 -0.36 3.75
N GLU A 34 0.56 -0.90 4.33
CA GLU A 34 1.94 -0.45 4.08
C GLU A 34 2.31 -0.52 2.59
N HIS A 35 1.97 -1.61 1.92
CA HIS A 35 2.19 -1.76 0.48
C HIS A 35 1.44 -0.70 -0.33
N SER A 36 0.18 -0.45 0.00
CA SER A 36 -0.63 0.57 -0.68
C SER A 36 -0.05 1.98 -0.49
N ALA A 37 0.41 2.30 0.72
CA ALA A 37 1.06 3.58 1.01
C ALA A 37 2.39 3.73 0.25
N ALA A 38 3.22 2.70 0.21
CA ALA A 38 4.47 2.70 -0.54
C ALA A 38 4.23 2.89 -2.05
N ARG A 39 3.20 2.23 -2.61
CA ARG A 39 2.83 2.41 -4.03
C ARG A 39 2.30 3.81 -4.31
N GLY A 40 1.53 4.39 -3.40
CA GLY A 40 1.08 5.78 -3.49
C GLY A 40 2.25 6.76 -3.54
N MET A 41 3.15 6.70 -2.54
CA MET A 41 4.34 7.56 -2.49
C MET A 41 5.23 7.43 -3.74
N PHE A 42 5.38 6.22 -4.26
CA PHE A 42 6.13 5.99 -5.50
C PHE A 42 5.46 6.65 -6.71
N SER A 43 4.14 6.52 -6.85
CA SER A 43 3.37 7.16 -7.91
C SER A 43 3.49 8.69 -7.85
N ASP A 44 3.39 9.27 -6.65
CA ASP A 44 3.52 10.71 -6.45
C ASP A 44 4.92 11.21 -6.82
N ALA A 45 5.97 10.48 -6.41
CA ALA A 45 7.35 10.79 -6.78
C ALA A 45 7.56 10.75 -8.30
N GLN A 46 6.98 9.75 -8.99
CA GLN A 46 7.03 9.67 -10.46
C GLN A 46 6.29 10.84 -11.12
N SER A 47 5.14 11.24 -10.59
CA SER A 47 4.37 12.37 -11.11
C SER A 47 5.14 13.70 -10.97
N VAL A 48 5.79 13.92 -9.82
CA VAL A 48 6.62 15.11 -9.59
C VAL A 48 7.83 15.11 -10.53
N ALA A 49 8.52 13.97 -10.67
CA ALA A 49 9.65 13.85 -11.57
C ALA A 49 9.25 14.16 -13.03
N ALA A 50 8.13 13.61 -13.50
CA ALA A 50 7.61 13.88 -14.83
C ALA A 50 7.30 15.37 -15.05
N GLY A 51 6.65 16.02 -14.07
CA GLY A 51 6.37 17.46 -14.13
C GLY A 51 7.63 18.32 -14.20
N ILE A 52 8.65 18.00 -13.40
CA ILE A 52 9.94 18.70 -13.41
C ILE A 52 10.65 18.50 -14.74
N THR A 53 10.65 17.29 -15.29
CA THR A 53 11.24 17.01 -16.61
C THR A 53 10.57 17.87 -17.69
N VAL A 54 9.24 17.90 -17.75
CA VAL A 54 8.50 18.73 -18.72
C VAL A 54 8.83 20.21 -18.57
N ALA A 55 8.82 20.73 -17.33
CA ALA A 55 9.16 22.12 -17.07
C ALA A 55 10.60 22.46 -17.47
N SER A 56 11.54 21.56 -17.18
CA SER A 56 12.96 21.72 -17.52
C SER A 56 13.17 21.78 -19.04
N GLU A 57 12.53 20.88 -19.78
CA GLU A 57 12.61 20.88 -21.25
C GLU A 57 11.95 22.12 -21.87
N ALA A 58 10.84 22.60 -21.30
CA ALA A 58 10.21 23.85 -21.74
C ALA A 58 11.12 25.07 -21.51
N MET A 59 11.76 25.17 -20.34
CA MET A 59 12.73 26.23 -20.05
C MET A 59 13.95 26.16 -20.99
N ARG A 60 14.45 24.96 -21.26
CA ARG A 60 15.55 24.75 -22.20
C ARG A 60 15.17 25.20 -23.60
N ALA A 61 14.00 24.81 -24.09
CA ALA A 61 13.51 25.22 -25.40
C ALA A 61 13.35 26.74 -25.50
N ALA A 62 12.80 27.38 -24.45
CA ALA A 62 12.67 28.83 -24.38
C ALA A 62 14.03 29.54 -24.44
N ALA A 63 15.03 29.05 -23.70
CA ALA A 63 16.38 29.62 -23.70
C ALA A 63 17.09 29.49 -25.05
N LEU A 64 16.85 28.41 -25.80
CA LEU A 64 17.40 28.22 -27.16
C LEU A 64 16.70 29.03 -28.23
N ALA A 65 15.51 29.56 -27.95
CA ALA A 65 14.74 30.41 -28.86
C ALA A 65 15.06 31.91 -28.72
N GLN A 66 15.96 32.28 -27.79
CA GLN A 66 16.49 33.63 -27.61
C GLN A 66 17.74 33.84 -28.47
#